data_AF-A0A0C6ECD9-F1
#
_entry.id   AF-A0A0C6ECD9-F1
#
_cell.length_a   1.000
_cell.length_b   1.000
_cell.length_c   1.000
_cell.angle_alpha   90.00
_cell.angle_beta   90.00
_cell.angle_gamma   90.00
#
_symmetry.space_group_name_H-M   'P 1'
#
loop_
_entity.id
_entity.type
_entity.pdbx_description
1 polymer ?
#
loop_
_entity_poly.entity_id
_entity_poly.type
_entity_poly.pdbx_seq_one_letter_code
_entity_poly.pdbx_strand_id
1 'polypeptide(L)'
;MVIVLTSNSVINLDSEIVYGITARQIEFYKEAAVVCFYKQDHTSGVKMEFSGIFNGEYILVWNNFPRDSEHSWKDLQEAIEYGACAIACIMITKITPFNYIERSQKGTGFDFFIGNTSDETLIFNNKVKLEVSGILSGDDTDINNRVKLKTNQINKYDNNSGYVFVVEFSKPKSCIKEV
;
A
#
# COMPACT_ATOMS: atom_id res chain seq x y z
N MET A 1 3.88 20.84 3.77
CA MET A 1 4.96 20.71 2.76
C MET A 1 4.55 19.58 1.85
N VAL A 2 4.17 19.85 0.59
CA VAL A 2 3.84 18.78 -0.37
C VAL A 2 5.16 18.12 -0.74
N ILE A 3 5.41 16.90 -0.24
CA ILE A 3 6.52 16.08 -0.72
C ILE A 3 6.12 15.66 -2.14
N VAL A 4 6.72 16.30 -3.13
CA VAL A 4 6.61 15.91 -4.54
C VAL A 4 7.71 14.88 -4.77
N LEU A 5 7.35 13.60 -4.90
CA LEU A 5 8.29 12.66 -5.54
C LEU A 5 8.56 13.20 -6.94
N THR A 6 9.83 13.36 -7.29
CA THR A 6 10.21 13.75 -8.64
C THR A 6 9.61 12.75 -9.63
N SER A 7 8.91 13.26 -10.63
CA SER A 7 8.37 12.50 -11.75
C SER A 7 9.47 11.59 -12.33
N ASN A 8 9.12 10.31 -12.55
CA ASN A 8 9.98 9.22 -13.03
C ASN A 8 10.77 8.41 -11.99
N SER A 9 10.31 8.36 -10.74
CA SER A 9 10.90 7.41 -9.77
C SER A 9 10.52 5.97 -10.17
N VAL A 10 11.52 5.12 -10.39
CA VAL A 10 11.31 3.69 -10.71
C VAL A 10 11.37 2.89 -9.42
N ILE A 11 10.30 2.14 -9.14
CA ILE A 11 10.18 1.24 -8.00
C ILE A 11 10.23 -0.19 -8.52
N ASN A 12 11.27 -0.93 -8.14
CA ASN A 12 11.41 -2.33 -8.51
C ASN A 12 10.93 -3.22 -7.35
N LEU A 13 9.72 -3.79 -7.52
CA LEU A 13 9.06 -4.62 -6.51
C LEU A 13 9.99 -5.74 -6.00
N ASP A 14 10.79 -6.36 -6.85
CA ASP A 14 11.65 -7.48 -6.44
C ASP A 14 12.74 -7.05 -5.45
N SER A 15 13.20 -5.80 -5.53
CA SER A 15 14.31 -5.28 -4.73
C SER A 15 13.90 -4.45 -3.51
N GLU A 16 12.64 -4.00 -3.45
CA GLU A 16 12.20 -3.12 -2.37
C GLU A 16 12.23 -3.80 -1.00
N ILE A 17 12.76 -3.12 0.01
CA ILE A 17 12.78 -3.63 1.39
C ILE A 17 11.85 -2.77 2.22
N VAL A 18 11.01 -3.42 3.04
CA VAL A 18 10.13 -2.76 4.00
C VAL A 18 10.56 -3.16 5.40
N TYR A 19 11.19 -2.24 6.13
CA TYR A 19 11.64 -2.53 7.50
C TYR A 19 10.45 -2.78 8.43
N GLY A 20 10.60 -3.75 9.33
CA GLY A 20 9.55 -4.20 10.26
C GLY A 20 8.60 -5.27 9.71
N ILE A 21 8.63 -5.52 8.39
CA ILE A 21 8.02 -6.69 7.76
C ILE A 21 9.13 -7.65 7.32
N THR A 22 8.96 -8.95 7.58
CA THR A 22 9.94 -9.94 7.13
C THR A 22 10.00 -10.02 5.60
N ALA A 23 11.17 -10.35 5.04
CA ALA A 23 11.36 -10.51 3.59
C ALA A 23 10.31 -11.45 2.96
N ARG A 24 10.04 -12.60 3.58
CA ARG A 24 9.04 -13.57 3.10
C ARG A 24 7.63 -13.00 3.05
N GLN A 25 7.24 -12.22 4.06
CA GLN A 25 5.90 -11.65 4.12
C GLN A 25 5.72 -10.54 3.09
N ILE A 26 6.72 -9.68 2.90
CA ILE A 26 6.62 -8.63 1.88
C ILE A 26 6.71 -9.21 0.46
N GLU A 27 7.50 -10.26 0.23
CA GLU A 27 7.52 -11.01 -1.04
C GLU A 27 6.15 -11.61 -1.38
N PHE A 28 5.47 -12.22 -0.39
CA PHE A 28 4.10 -12.71 -0.54
C PHE A 28 3.13 -11.60 -0.95
N TYR A 29 3.22 -10.41 -0.36
CA TYR A 29 2.39 -9.26 -0.77
C TYR A 29 2.73 -8.76 -2.18
N LYS A 30 4.01 -8.67 -2.52
CA LYS A 30 4.46 -8.22 -3.85
C LYS A 30 3.97 -9.17 -4.94
N GLU A 31 4.03 -10.48 -4.71
CA GLU A 31 3.46 -11.45 -5.65
C GLU A 31 1.97 -11.19 -5.88
N ALA A 32 1.20 -10.96 -4.81
CA ALA A 32 -0.22 -10.60 -4.89
C ALA A 32 -0.47 -9.34 -5.73
N ALA A 33 0.39 -8.31 -5.59
CA ALA A 33 0.30 -7.10 -6.38
C ALA A 33 0.55 -7.36 -7.87
N VAL A 34 1.59 -8.15 -8.19
CA VAL A 34 1.90 -8.54 -9.58
C VAL A 34 0.74 -9.33 -10.17
N VAL A 35 0.12 -10.24 -9.42
CA VAL A 35 -1.10 -10.97 -9.86
C VAL A 35 -2.22 -9.99 -10.20
N CYS A 36 -2.47 -8.99 -9.36
CA CYS A 36 -3.53 -8.02 -9.61
C CYS A 36 -3.29 -7.21 -10.89
N PHE A 37 -2.07 -6.75 -11.13
CA PHE A 37 -1.71 -6.08 -12.39
C PHE A 37 -1.87 -7.00 -13.59
N TYR A 38 -1.35 -8.21 -13.50
CA TYR A 38 -1.45 -9.20 -14.58
C TYR A 38 -2.91 -9.55 -14.91
N LYS A 39 -3.77 -9.69 -13.90
CA LYS A 39 -5.22 -9.93 -14.10
C LYS A 39 -5.96 -8.75 -14.71
N GLN A 40 -5.33 -7.60 -14.82
CA GLN A 40 -5.85 -6.41 -15.52
C GLN A 40 -5.06 -6.12 -16.81
N ASP A 41 -4.40 -7.15 -17.36
CA ASP A 41 -3.62 -7.11 -18.61
C ASP A 41 -2.42 -6.14 -18.60
N HIS A 42 -1.96 -5.75 -17.40
CA HIS A 42 -0.76 -4.93 -17.26
C HIS A 42 0.52 -5.77 -17.25
N THR A 43 1.57 -5.24 -17.86
CA THR A 43 2.93 -5.80 -17.82
C THR A 43 3.87 -4.89 -17.02
N SER A 44 5.01 -5.44 -16.56
CA SER A 44 6.06 -4.68 -15.88
C SER A 44 6.40 -3.38 -16.60
N GLY A 45 6.64 -2.30 -15.84
CA GLY A 45 6.75 -0.94 -16.36
C GLY A 45 5.45 -0.13 -16.24
N VAL A 46 4.57 -0.50 -15.31
CA VAL A 46 3.29 0.18 -15.09
C VAL A 46 3.54 1.58 -14.53
N LYS A 47 3.04 2.60 -15.22
CA LYS A 47 2.97 3.94 -14.67
C LYS A 47 1.81 4.02 -13.67
N MET A 48 2.13 4.30 -12.41
CA MET A 48 1.15 4.50 -11.35
C MET A 48 1.07 5.98 -10.96
N GLU A 49 -0.14 6.50 -10.94
CA GLU A 49 -0.42 7.83 -10.38
C GLU A 49 -0.78 7.69 -8.90
N PHE A 50 -0.41 8.68 -8.08
CA PHE A 50 -0.89 8.78 -6.71
C PHE A 50 -1.38 10.19 -6.41
N SER A 51 -2.40 10.28 -5.55
CA SER A 51 -3.15 11.50 -5.30
C SER A 51 -3.65 11.62 -3.86
N GLY A 52 -4.24 12.77 -3.53
CA GLY A 52 -4.78 13.08 -2.21
C GLY A 52 -3.90 14.07 -1.46
N ILE A 53 -3.44 13.73 -0.25
CA ILE A 53 -2.52 14.60 0.52
C ILE A 53 -1.12 14.68 -0.13
N PHE A 54 -0.75 13.64 -0.86
CA PHE A 54 0.43 13.60 -1.72
C PHE A 54 -0.01 13.45 -3.17
N ASN A 55 0.76 13.96 -4.12
CA ASN A 55 0.44 13.82 -5.54
C ASN A 55 1.72 13.58 -6.34
N GLY A 56 1.64 12.72 -7.36
CA GLY A 56 2.76 12.41 -8.25
C GLY A 56 2.57 11.12 -9.02
N GLU A 57 3.67 10.62 -9.57
CA GLU A 57 3.70 9.40 -10.36
C GLU A 57 5.01 8.63 -10.16
N TYR A 58 4.94 7.31 -10.31
CA TYR A 58 6.09 6.42 -10.31
C TYR A 58 5.90 5.30 -11.33
N ILE A 59 7.00 4.68 -11.75
CA ILE A 59 6.97 3.51 -12.62
C ILE A 59 7.24 2.28 -11.76
N LEU A 60 6.32 1.31 -11.79
CA LEU A 60 6.44 0.06 -11.10
C LEU A 60 6.98 -1.02 -12.04
N VAL A 61 8.09 -1.63 -11.67
CA VAL A 61 8.73 -2.72 -12.41
C VAL A 61 8.88 -3.97 -11.54
N TRP A 62 8.85 -5.12 -12.20
CA TRP A 62 9.11 -6.45 -11.66
C TRP A 62 9.69 -7.34 -12.76
N ASN A 63 10.47 -8.36 -12.40
CA ASN A 63 11.25 -9.14 -13.34
C ASN A 63 10.40 -10.15 -14.11
N ASN A 64 9.44 -10.82 -13.48
CA ASN A 64 8.53 -11.76 -14.15
C ASN A 64 7.28 -12.08 -13.33
N PHE A 65 6.21 -12.48 -14.01
CA PHE A 65 5.04 -13.12 -13.42
C PHE A 65 5.20 -14.64 -13.52
N PRO A 66 5.33 -15.39 -12.41
CA PRO A 66 5.35 -16.84 -12.47
C PRO A 66 3.99 -17.35 -12.93
N ARG A 67 3.95 -18.18 -13.97
CA ARG A 67 2.70 -18.77 -14.49
C ARG A 67 1.91 -19.50 -13.40
N ASP A 68 2.61 -20.10 -12.44
CA ASP A 68 2.00 -20.84 -11.33
C ASP A 68 1.38 -19.92 -10.26
N SER A 69 1.71 -18.62 -10.24
CA SER A 69 1.11 -17.66 -9.31
C SER A 69 -0.41 -17.57 -9.51
N GLU A 70 -0.93 -17.80 -10.72
CA GLU A 70 -2.37 -17.89 -10.95
C GLU A 70 -3.03 -19.05 -10.19
N HIS A 71 -2.30 -20.13 -9.93
CA HIS A 71 -2.79 -21.27 -9.16
C HIS A 71 -2.76 -21.02 -7.65
N SER A 72 -1.79 -20.23 -7.18
CA SER A 72 -1.66 -19.81 -5.78
C SER A 72 -2.67 -18.72 -5.41
N TRP A 73 -2.99 -17.83 -6.34
CA TRP A 73 -3.85 -16.66 -6.14
C TRP A 73 -5.21 -16.83 -6.82
N LYS A 74 -5.89 -17.95 -6.54
CA LYS A 74 -7.24 -18.22 -7.03
C LYS A 74 -8.31 -17.37 -6.34
N ASP A 75 -8.12 -17.08 -5.06
CA ASP A 75 -8.94 -16.10 -4.37
C ASP A 75 -8.42 -14.71 -4.73
N LEU A 76 -9.09 -14.09 -5.70
CA LEU A 76 -8.71 -12.78 -6.18
C LEU A 76 -8.96 -11.69 -5.12
N GLN A 77 -9.88 -11.89 -4.18
CA GLN A 77 -10.11 -10.94 -3.10
C GLN A 77 -8.89 -10.90 -2.17
N GLU A 78 -8.30 -12.06 -1.86
CA GLU A 78 -7.07 -12.17 -1.09
C GLU A 78 -5.88 -11.50 -1.83
N ALA A 79 -5.78 -11.72 -3.14
CA ALA A 79 -4.76 -11.07 -3.97
C ALA A 79 -4.89 -9.54 -3.96
N ILE A 80 -6.12 -9.01 -4.04
CA ILE A 80 -6.39 -7.57 -4.01
C ILE A 80 -5.97 -6.97 -2.68
N GLU A 81 -6.31 -7.62 -1.57
CA GLU A 81 -6.01 -7.15 -0.22
C GLU A 81 -4.50 -7.10 0.02
N TYR A 82 -3.80 -8.21 -0.23
CA TYR A 82 -2.36 -8.27 -0.01
C TYR A 82 -1.55 -7.50 -1.06
N GLY A 83 -2.02 -7.45 -2.30
CA GLY A 83 -1.39 -6.65 -3.34
C GLY A 83 -1.43 -5.17 -2.99
N ALA A 84 -2.58 -4.67 -2.48
CA ALA A 84 -2.68 -3.30 -2.00
C ALA A 84 -1.76 -3.05 -0.80
N CYS A 85 -1.62 -4.02 0.12
CA CYS A 85 -0.67 -3.94 1.22
C CYS A 85 0.76 -3.76 0.73
N ALA A 86 1.18 -4.47 -0.33
CA ALA A 86 2.52 -4.34 -0.91
C ALA A 86 2.79 -2.91 -1.36
N ILE A 87 1.89 -2.37 -2.19
CA ILE A 87 2.04 -1.04 -2.77
C ILE A 87 2.01 0.02 -1.67
N ALA A 88 1.05 -0.05 -0.74
CA ALA A 88 0.94 0.91 0.36
C ALA A 88 2.17 0.90 1.27
N CYS A 89 2.66 -0.28 1.66
CA CYS A 89 3.82 -0.43 2.53
C CYS A 89 5.10 0.10 1.88
N ILE A 90 5.30 -0.15 0.59
CA ILE A 90 6.45 0.40 -0.14
C ILE A 90 6.30 1.91 -0.28
N MET A 91 5.16 2.38 -0.80
CA MET A 91 4.97 3.79 -1.14
C MET A 91 5.00 4.71 0.07
N ILE A 92 4.41 4.31 1.20
CA ILE A 92 4.38 5.15 2.40
C ILE A 92 5.81 5.49 2.87
N THR A 93 6.77 4.57 2.71
CA THR A 93 8.19 4.80 3.05
C THR A 93 8.93 5.70 2.08
N LYS A 94 8.37 5.93 0.88
CA LYS A 94 8.95 6.83 -0.13
C LYS A 94 8.37 8.24 -0.01
N ILE A 95 7.10 8.37 0.38
CA ILE A 95 6.37 9.65 0.37
C ILE A 95 6.26 10.30 1.76
N THR A 96 6.59 9.57 2.81
CA THR A 96 6.58 10.08 4.19
C THR A 96 7.96 9.92 4.85
N PRO A 97 8.20 10.59 5.98
CA PRO A 97 9.41 10.34 6.77
C PRO A 97 9.45 8.95 7.44
N PHE A 98 8.34 8.22 7.48
CA PHE A 98 8.23 6.93 8.15
C PHE A 98 8.93 5.83 7.35
N ASN A 99 9.82 5.09 7.99
CA ASN A 99 10.64 4.06 7.36
C ASN A 99 10.48 2.67 7.98
N TYR A 100 9.62 2.53 9.00
CA TYR A 100 9.36 1.29 9.71
C TYR A 100 7.87 0.97 9.71
N ILE A 101 7.51 -0.29 9.44
CA ILE A 101 6.13 -0.78 9.37
C ILE A 101 5.93 -1.98 10.28
N GLU A 102 4.86 -1.96 11.05
CA GLU A 102 4.48 -3.04 11.95
C GLU A 102 3.04 -3.46 11.69
N ARG A 103 2.76 -4.77 11.62
CA ARG A 103 1.38 -5.25 11.46
C ARG A 103 0.58 -5.01 12.74
N SER A 104 -0.64 -4.51 12.59
CA SER A 104 -1.57 -4.41 13.70
C SER A 104 -2.08 -5.79 14.12
N GLN A 105 -2.57 -5.89 15.36
CA GLN A 105 -3.36 -7.03 15.77
C GLN A 105 -4.77 -6.96 15.16
N LYS A 106 -5.36 -8.12 14.85
CA LYS A 106 -6.73 -8.20 14.34
C LYS A 106 -7.72 -7.54 15.31
N GLY A 107 -8.68 -6.80 14.77
CA GLY A 107 -9.75 -6.14 15.55
C GLY A 107 -9.43 -4.71 15.99
N THR A 108 -8.28 -4.17 15.60
CA THR A 108 -7.87 -2.77 15.86
C THR A 108 -8.47 -1.76 14.90
N GLY A 109 -9.04 -2.20 13.77
CA GLY A 109 -9.69 -1.35 12.77
C GLY A 109 -8.74 -0.64 11.81
N PHE A 110 -7.45 -1.01 11.81
CA PHE A 110 -6.47 -0.63 10.81
C PHE A 110 -5.46 -1.78 10.54
N ASP A 111 -4.71 -1.75 9.44
CA ASP A 111 -3.82 -2.85 9.03
C ASP A 111 -2.39 -2.78 9.61
N PHE A 112 -1.81 -1.58 9.70
CA PHE A 112 -0.41 -1.37 10.10
C PHE A 112 -0.22 -0.16 11.00
N PHE A 113 0.85 -0.18 11.79
CA PHE A 113 1.49 1.02 12.32
C PHE A 113 2.67 1.39 11.44
N ILE A 114 2.88 2.70 11.23
CA ILE A 114 4.05 3.24 10.54
C ILE A 114 4.79 4.21 11.46
N GLY A 115 6.12 4.18 11.44
CA GLY A 115 6.95 4.99 12.31
C GLY A 115 8.39 5.10 11.82
N ASN A 116 9.28 5.60 12.69
CA ASN A 116 10.70 5.80 12.37
C ASN A 116 11.63 4.76 13.03
N THR A 117 11.09 3.89 13.88
CA THR A 117 11.87 2.97 14.71
C THR A 117 11.00 1.82 15.23
N SER A 118 11.63 0.69 15.49
CA SER A 118 11.04 -0.47 16.18
C SER A 118 11.11 -0.37 17.71
N ASP A 119 11.77 0.66 18.24
CA ASP A 119 12.08 0.75 19.67
C ASP A 119 10.85 1.20 20.48
N GLU A 120 10.21 0.23 21.13
CA GLU A 120 9.05 0.43 22.00
C GLU A 120 9.40 1.12 23.32
N THR A 121 10.68 1.22 23.69
CA THR A 121 11.13 1.88 24.92
C THR A 121 11.17 3.40 24.79
N LEU A 122 11.06 3.92 23.56
CA LEU A 122 10.98 5.35 23.30
C LEU A 122 9.63 5.90 23.76
N ILE A 123 9.70 6.87 24.67
CA ILE A 123 8.55 7.57 25.26
C ILE A 123 7.67 8.24 24.18
N PHE A 124 8.26 8.57 23.03
CA PHE A 124 7.55 9.07 21.84
C PHE A 124 7.64 8.05 20.71
N ASN A 125 6.88 6.97 20.83
CA ASN A 125 6.73 5.99 19.76
C ASN A 125 5.69 6.53 18.76
N ASN A 126 6.05 7.56 17.98
CA ASN A 126 5.23 8.28 16.97
C ASN A 126 4.73 7.35 15.84
N LYS A 127 4.07 6.27 16.21
CA LYS A 127 3.43 5.29 15.35
C LYS A 127 2.11 5.88 14.91
N VAL A 128 1.98 6.07 13.61
CA VAL A 128 0.76 6.53 12.96
C VAL A 128 0.05 5.30 12.40
N LYS A 129 -1.28 5.30 12.37
CA LYS A 129 -2.04 4.18 11.81
C LYS A 129 -1.94 4.21 10.28
N LEU A 130 -1.90 3.05 9.64
CA LEU A 130 -2.04 2.91 8.19
C LEU A 130 -3.12 1.86 7.91
N GLU A 131 -4.16 2.28 7.21
CA GLU A 131 -5.24 1.41 6.75
C GLU A 131 -5.23 1.31 5.23
N VAL A 132 -5.31 0.08 4.72
CA VAL A 132 -5.12 -0.20 3.30
C VAL A 132 -6.40 -0.75 2.68
N SER A 133 -6.62 -0.43 1.41
CA SER A 133 -7.67 -1.07 0.61
C SER A 133 -7.21 -1.24 -0.83
N GLY A 134 -7.52 -2.39 -1.41
CA GLY A 134 -7.40 -2.62 -2.85
C GLY A 134 -8.74 -2.51 -3.58
N ILE A 135 -8.66 -2.17 -4.86
CA ILE A 135 -9.73 -2.22 -5.85
C ILE A 135 -9.12 -2.84 -7.11
N LEU A 136 -9.67 -3.96 -7.58
CA LEU A 136 -9.15 -4.59 -8.79
C LEU A 136 -9.46 -3.76 -10.04
N SER A 137 -10.73 -3.43 -10.21
CA SER A 137 -11.24 -2.60 -11.31
C SER A 137 -12.33 -1.69 -10.79
N GLY A 138 -12.10 -0.39 -10.90
CA GLY A 138 -13.06 0.62 -10.47
C GLY A 138 -12.84 1.99 -11.10
N ASP A 139 -13.53 2.97 -10.55
CA ASP A 139 -13.40 4.38 -10.91
C ASP A 139 -13.07 5.28 -9.71
N ASP A 140 -12.99 6.58 -9.96
CA ASP A 140 -12.69 7.55 -8.90
C ASP A 140 -13.80 7.59 -7.83
N THR A 141 -15.04 7.23 -8.16
CA THR A 141 -16.15 7.11 -7.20
C THR A 141 -15.88 5.94 -6.25
N ASP A 142 -15.46 4.79 -6.76
CA ASP A 142 -15.09 3.62 -5.96
C ASP A 142 -13.93 3.94 -5.01
N ILE A 143 -12.89 4.61 -5.52
CA ILE A 143 -11.74 5.06 -4.72
C ILE A 143 -12.22 5.98 -3.58
N ASN A 144 -13.00 7.01 -3.89
CA ASN A 144 -13.50 7.96 -2.90
C ASN A 144 -14.39 7.29 -1.84
N ASN A 145 -15.24 6.34 -2.26
CA ASN A 145 -16.06 5.55 -1.35
C ASN A 145 -15.20 4.71 -0.41
N ARG A 146 -14.15 4.03 -0.93
CA ARG A 146 -13.20 3.26 -0.10
C ARG A 146 -12.47 4.16 0.88
N VAL A 147 -11.95 5.30 0.44
CA VAL A 147 -11.26 6.27 1.30
C VAL A 147 -12.17 6.70 2.46
N LYS A 148 -13.43 7.04 2.15
CA LYS A 148 -14.43 7.44 3.17
C LYS A 148 -14.70 6.31 4.16
N LEU A 149 -14.94 5.09 3.68
CA LEU A 149 -15.21 3.94 4.53
C LEU A 149 -14.04 3.64 5.47
N LYS A 150 -12.81 3.61 4.96
CA LYS A 150 -11.60 3.35 5.73
C LYS A 150 -11.27 4.48 6.72
N THR A 151 -11.52 5.75 6.34
CA THR A 151 -11.41 6.90 7.27
C THR A 151 -12.32 6.68 8.49
N ASN A 152 -13.57 6.27 8.26
CA ASN A 152 -14.52 6.00 9.34
C ASN A 152 -14.10 4.80 10.21
N GLN A 153 -13.40 3.81 9.64
CA GLN A 153 -12.87 2.66 10.40
C GLN A 153 -11.75 3.09 11.35
N ILE A 154 -10.77 3.87 10.88
CA ILE A 154 -9.69 4.42 11.72
C ILE A 154 -10.27 5.25 12.87
N ASN A 155 -11.21 6.15 12.58
CA ASN A 155 -11.79 7.08 13.55
C ASN A 155 -12.68 6.43 14.60
N LYS A 156 -13.11 5.18 14.39
CA LYS A 156 -13.95 4.46 15.37
C LYS A 156 -13.17 4.06 16.62
N TYR A 157 -11.85 3.91 16.51
CA TYR A 157 -11.00 3.30 17.54
C TYR A 157 -9.86 4.23 17.96
N ASP A 158 -10.18 5.35 18.61
CA ASP A 158 -9.24 6.36 19.17
C ASP A 158 -8.82 7.50 18.21
N ASN A 159 -8.60 8.69 18.77
CA ASN A 159 -8.36 9.99 18.08
C ASN A 159 -6.95 10.14 17.48
N ASN A 160 -6.21 9.06 17.25
CA ASN A 160 -4.85 9.14 16.74
C ASN A 160 -4.81 9.30 15.22
N SER A 161 -3.90 10.15 14.75
CA SER A 161 -3.64 10.39 13.32
C SER A 161 -3.38 9.08 12.57
N GLY A 162 -3.80 9.05 11.31
CA GLY A 162 -3.63 7.89 10.43
C GLY A 162 -3.49 8.25 8.96
N TYR A 163 -3.12 7.26 8.16
CA TYR A 163 -3.24 7.31 6.71
C TYR A 163 -4.19 6.23 6.22
N VAL A 164 -5.01 6.59 5.24
CA VAL A 164 -5.76 5.65 4.42
C VAL A 164 -5.10 5.60 3.06
N PHE A 165 -4.73 4.40 2.61
CA PHE A 165 -4.10 4.17 1.32
C PHE A 165 -4.96 3.23 0.48
N VAL A 166 -5.54 3.76 -0.60
CA VAL A 166 -6.35 2.97 -1.54
C VAL A 166 -5.58 2.76 -2.82
N VAL A 167 -5.48 1.51 -3.29
CA VAL A 167 -4.82 1.11 -4.54
C VAL A 167 -5.86 0.60 -5.52
N GLU A 168 -5.81 1.08 -6.76
CA GLU A 168 -6.64 0.62 -7.87
C GLU A 168 -5.72 0.05 -8.96
N PHE A 169 -6.00 -1.19 -9.40
CA PHE A 169 -5.10 -1.95 -10.27
C PHE A 169 -5.42 -1.83 -11.77
N SER A 170 -6.67 -1.62 -12.17
CA SER A 170 -7.05 -1.61 -13.60
C SER A 170 -6.64 -0.32 -14.32
N LYS A 171 -6.69 0.80 -13.62
CA LYS A 171 -6.23 2.14 -13.98
C LYS A 171 -5.19 2.52 -12.91
N PRO A 172 -3.95 2.02 -13.03
CA PRO A 172 -2.96 1.99 -11.95
C PRO A 172 -2.85 3.31 -11.20
N LYS A 173 -3.53 3.39 -10.05
CA LYS A 173 -3.73 4.61 -9.28
C LYS A 173 -3.71 4.32 -7.81
N SER A 174 -3.38 5.33 -7.03
CA SER A 174 -3.56 5.29 -5.59
C SER A 174 -4.04 6.63 -5.04
N CYS A 175 -4.79 6.56 -3.94
CA CYS A 175 -5.26 7.72 -3.20
C CYS A 175 -4.81 7.60 -1.75
N ILE A 176 -4.13 8.63 -1.25
CA ILE A 176 -3.62 8.71 0.10
C ILE A 176 -4.32 9.86 0.81
N LYS A 177 -4.93 9.55 1.94
CA LYS A 177 -5.58 10.53 2.80
C LYS A 177 -5.02 10.45 4.21
N GLU A 178 -4.59 11.59 4.74
CA GLU A 178 -4.34 11.74 6.17
C GLU A 178 -5.67 11.90 6.92
N VAL A 179 -5.78 11.22 8.05
CA VAL A 179 -6.96 11.14 8.92
C VAL A 179 -6.62 11.70 10.28
#